data_AF-A0A7V4HDF9-F1
#
_entry.id   AF-A0A7V4HDF9-F1
#
_cell.length_a   1.000
_cell.length_b   1.000
_cell.length_c   1.000
_cell.angle_alpha   90.00
_cell.angle_beta   90.00
_cell.angle_gamma   90.00
#
_symmetry.space_group_name_H-M   'P 1'
#
loop_
_entity.id
_entity.type
_entity.pdbx_description
1 polymer ?
#
loop_
_entity_poly.entity_id
_entity_poly.type
_entity_poly.pdbx_seq_one_letter_code
_entity_poly.pdbx_strand_id
1 'polypeptide(L)' 'MPTIAQLIRKPRTKTAQKSASPAMHRNFNSLKSQVGNVPAGRPFLRGVCVRVTTMT' A
#
# COMPACT_ATOMS: atom_id res chain seq x y z
N MET A 1 -10.93 8.03 -30.50
CA MET A 1 -11.89 8.64 -29.55
C MET A 1 -13.00 7.61 -29.30
N PRO A 2 -13.31 7.23 -28.04
CA PRO A 2 -14.31 6.18 -27.80
C PRO A 2 -15.74 6.70 -27.99
N THR A 3 -16.63 5.87 -28.53
CA THR A 3 -18.06 6.18 -28.67
C THR A 3 -18.82 5.93 -27.36
N ILE A 4 -20.02 6.52 -27.22
CA ILE A 4 -20.84 6.36 -26.00
C ILE A 4 -21.15 4.88 -25.73
N ALA A 5 -21.48 4.10 -26.77
CA ALA A 5 -21.72 2.66 -26.65
C ALA A 5 -20.47 1.89 -26.18
N GLN A 6 -19.26 2.34 -26.53
CA GLN A 6 -18.01 1.75 -26.03
C GLN A 6 -17.78 2.05 -24.55
N LEU A 7 -18.11 3.27 -24.09
CA LEU A 7 -18.01 3.65 -22.67
C LEU A 7 -19.06 2.93 -21.81
N ILE A 8 -20.26 2.68 -22.34
CA ILE A 8 -21.30 1.88 -21.67
C ILE A 8 -20.83 0.43 -21.50
N ARG A 9 -20.24 -0.16 -22.55
CA ARG A 9 -19.71 -1.54 -22.50
C ARG A 9 -18.42 -1.67 -21.69
N LYS A 10 -17.58 -0.63 -21.70
CA LYS A 10 -16.26 -0.57 -21.04
C LYS A 10 -16.08 0.80 -20.36
N PRO A 11 -16.49 0.94 -19.10
CA PRO A 11 -16.34 2.21 -18.40
C PRO A 11 -14.86 2.54 -18.22
N ARG A 12 -14.54 3.84 -18.17
CA ARG A 12 -13.19 4.28 -17.82
C ARG A 12 -12.92 3.96 -16.35
N THR A 13 -11.77 3.36 -16.08
CA THR A 13 -11.28 3.10 -14.72
C THR A 13 -10.09 4.01 -14.42
N LYS A 14 -9.97 4.45 -13.17
CA LYS A 14 -8.77 5.15 -12.69
C LYS A 14 -7.67 4.12 -12.45
N THR A 15 -6.44 4.45 -12.83
CA THR A 15 -5.29 3.59 -12.53
C THR A 15 -4.97 3.64 -11.03
N ALA A 16 -4.72 2.47 -10.44
CA ALA A 16 -4.29 2.39 -9.05
C ALA A 16 -2.81 2.80 -8.93
N GLN A 17 -2.50 3.68 -7.99
CA GLN A 17 -1.12 4.04 -7.66
C GLN A 17 -0.64 3.22 -6.46
N LYS A 18 0.62 2.80 -6.52
CA LYS A 18 1.29 2.14 -5.39
C LYS A 18 1.92 3.19 -4.50
N SER A 19 1.82 3.01 -3.18
CA SER A 19 2.54 3.83 -2.22
C SER A 19 4.05 3.57 -2.32
N ALA A 20 4.86 4.62 -2.19
CA ALA A 20 6.32 4.51 -2.06
C ALA A 20 6.75 3.86 -0.74
N SER A 21 5.86 3.82 0.26
CA SER A 21 6.16 3.33 1.62
C SER A 21 5.16 2.27 2.09
N PRO A 22 5.08 1.09 1.45
CA PRO A 22 4.07 0.07 1.75
C PRO A 22 4.17 -0.49 3.18
N ALA A 23 5.36 -0.46 3.80
CA ALA A 23 5.57 -0.94 5.15
C ALA A 23 4.78 -0.13 6.20
N MET A 24 4.60 1.18 5.99
CA MET A 24 3.88 2.06 6.92
C MET A 24 2.37 1.80 6.96
N HIS A 25 1.85 1.09 5.97
CA HIS A 25 0.43 0.74 5.89
C HIS A 25 0.14 -0.62 6.54
N ARG A 26 1.13 -1.47 6.80
CA ARG A 26 0.88 -2.80 7.39
C ARG A 26 0.94 -2.76 8.91
N ASN A 27 -0.03 -3.43 9.53
CA ASN A 27 -0.07 -3.71 10.97
C ASN A 27 -0.17 -5.22 11.19
N PHE A 28 0.32 -5.70 12.32
CA PHE A 28 0.19 -7.09 12.74
C PHE A 28 -0.52 -7.16 14.09
N ASN A 29 -1.58 -7.96 14.16
CA ASN A 29 -2.29 -8.26 15.39
C ASN A 29 -1.77 -9.60 15.92
N SER A 30 -0.97 -9.55 16.98
CA SER A 30 -0.37 -10.74 17.61
C SER A 30 -1.38 -11.67 18.25
N LEU A 31 -2.50 -11.14 18.77
CA LEU A 31 -3.55 -11.94 19.43
C LEU A 31 -4.30 -12.82 18.44
N LYS A 32 -4.40 -12.37 17.18
CA LYS A 32 -5.14 -13.06 16.11
C LYS A 32 -4.23 -13.62 15.02
N SER A 33 -2.92 -13.39 15.12
CA SER A 33 -1.93 -13.70 14.09
C SER A 33 -2.34 -13.20 12.69
N GLN A 34 -2.93 -12.01 12.63
CA GLN A 34 -3.50 -11.44 11.40
C GLN A 34 -2.79 -10.16 11.00
N VAL A 35 -2.63 -9.98 9.68
CA VAL A 35 -2.10 -8.74 9.10
C VAL A 35 -3.27 -7.83 8.76
N GLY A 36 -3.24 -6.61 9.31
CA GLY A 36 -4.18 -5.53 8.99
C GLY A 36 -3.53 -4.47 8.09
N ASN A 37 -4.37 -3.69 7.41
CA ASN A 37 -3.95 -2.55 6.60
C ASN A 37 -4.48 -1.24 7.19
N VAL A 38 -3.65 -0.20 7.23
CA VAL A 38 -3.99 1.16 7.64
C VAL A 38 -4.05 2.03 6.38
N PRO A 39 -5.25 2.43 5.92
CA PRO A 39 -5.40 3.15 4.66
C PRO A 39 -4.59 4.46 4.60
N ALA A 40 -4.56 5.22 5.71
CA ALA A 40 -3.83 6.48 5.82
C ALA A 40 -2.32 6.31 6.04
N GLY A 41 -1.84 5.09 6.32
CA GLY A 41 -0.47 4.86 6.77
C GLY A 41 -0.20 5.43 8.17
N ARG A 42 0.96 5.12 8.74
CA ARG A 42 1.43 5.66 10.03
C ARG A 42 2.61 6.60 9.78
N PRO A 43 2.74 7.72 10.53
CA PRO A 43 3.86 8.64 10.34
C PRO A 43 5.20 8.01 10.69
N PHE A 44 5.25 7.16 11.73
CA PHE A 44 6.44 6.43 12.16
C PHE A 44 6.09 5.04 12.71
N LEU A 45 7.02 4.09 12.53
CA LEU A 45 6.99 2.74 13.10
C LEU A 45 8.21 2.53 13.99
N ARG A 46 8.02 1.83 15.11
CA ARG A 46 9.12 1.39 15.99
C ARG A 46 9.72 0.10 15.44
N GLY A 47 11.03 -0.04 15.55
CA GLY A 47 11.77 -1.25 15.14
C GLY A 47 13.06 -1.40 15.93
N VAL A 48 13.62 -2.60 15.90
CA VAL A 48 14.92 -2.92 16.51
C VAL A 48 15.94 -3.11 15.38
N CYS A 49 17.14 -2.54 15.54
CA CYS A 49 18.20 -2.72 14.56
C CYS A 49 18.78 -4.14 14.67
N VAL A 50 18.79 -4.87 13.55
CA VAL A 50 19.33 -6.25 13.50
C VAL A 50 20.78 -6.27 12.98
N ARG A 51 21.15 -5.32 12.11
CA ARG A 51 22.47 -5.24 11.49
C ARG A 51 22.82 -3.79 11.20
N VAL A 52 24.04 -3.40 11.54
CA VAL A 52 24.60 -2.08 11.23
C VAL A 52 25.71 -2.27 10.19
N THR A 53 25.55 -1.65 9.02
CA THR A 53 26.53 -1.70 7.92
C THR A 53 26.57 -0.36 7.23
N THR A 54 27.70 -0.06 6.59
CA THR A 54 27.85 1.07 5.68
C THR A 54 27.68 0.62 4.23
N MET A 55 27.05 1.47 3.42
CA MET A 55 26.99 1.30 1.96
C MET A 55 27.80 2.44 1.35
N THR A 56 28.59 2.14 0.32
CA THR A 56 29.30 3.13 -0.51
C THR A 56 28.44 3.54 -1.69
#